data_AF-A0A932SID4-F1
#
_entry.id   AF-A0A932SID4-F1
#
_cell.length_a   1.000
_cell.length_b   1.000
_cell.length_c   1.000
_cell.angle_alpha   90.00
_cell.angle_beta   90.00
_cell.angle_gamma   90.00
#
_symmetry.space_group_name_H-M   'P 1'
#
loop_
_entity.id
_entity.type
_entity.pdbx_description
1 polymer ?
#
loop_
_entity_poly.entity_id
_entity_poly.type
_entity_poly.pdbx_seq_one_letter_code
_entity_poly.pdbx_strand_id
1 'polypeptide(L)'
;MHIHELNGKRVCILGFGKEGQATLRAVEKYSRPKEIAIADENPGPAGYRLPFHQYTCAYGPGYLEAIPRSDVIIQSPGIPPTPDIRALPGTHTSPTQIFLDTIADTGATVIGVTGSKGKSTTSTLIYELLKADGRDVHLVGNIGKPAIDFLDKAKKTTIFVMEMSSYQLMDLTVSPHIAVVTSFFPEHLDYHGSLQAYLEAKKHIARFQSKKDIIVFNAQSDGAKKIAKESRGKKIPFSAKDAPIKIEMTHLLGRHNLSNIAAAFTVARELGIPKKTCIAVFKKFRGLPHRLEFVGEHHGIRFVDDAISTTPESTIAALDALGDDVRTIILGGQDRGNDFTELGKRILDSRIETVILFPGSGPKIREAIATNSSTPDPSSGGGGGNAPMMEVTPFSPGERGWGIEEKTKKTNNTSRIRFFEVSSMQQAVSIAVQETRNKEQGTHQLPIVLLSPASPSYGMFKNFEEKGEQFQKWIRRPPSPSPGAGASRGVRSRPRRPRGSCPPSRDRS
;
A
#
# COMPACT_ATOMS: atom_id res chain seq x y z
N MET A 1 10.14 -11.99 25.24
CA MET A 1 9.76 -13.35 24.85
C MET A 1 10.47 -13.73 23.55
N HIS A 2 11.50 -14.54 23.67
CA HIS A 2 12.20 -15.19 22.56
C HIS A 2 11.33 -16.32 21.98
N ILE A 3 11.53 -16.65 20.72
CA ILE A 3 10.71 -17.65 20.02
C ILE A 3 10.79 -19.05 20.66
N HIS A 4 11.93 -19.42 21.24
CA HIS A 4 12.13 -20.71 21.89
C HIS A 4 11.36 -20.83 23.22
N GLU A 5 10.97 -19.71 23.84
CA GLU A 5 10.14 -19.70 25.05
C GLU A 5 8.70 -20.15 24.78
N LEU A 6 8.32 -20.29 23.52
CA LEU A 6 7.03 -20.87 23.10
C LEU A 6 7.00 -22.41 23.21
N ASN A 7 8.14 -23.06 23.45
CA ASN A 7 8.22 -24.52 23.57
C ASN A 7 7.31 -25.03 24.69
N GLY A 8 6.45 -26.01 24.37
CA GLY A 8 5.49 -26.60 25.30
C GLY A 8 4.31 -25.71 25.71
N LYS A 9 4.20 -24.48 25.18
CA LYS A 9 3.07 -23.57 25.44
C LYS A 9 1.91 -23.83 24.48
N ARG A 10 0.69 -23.49 24.90
CA ARG A 10 -0.45 -23.31 23.98
C ARG A 10 -0.40 -21.89 23.42
N VAL A 11 -0.29 -21.77 22.10
CA VAL A 11 -0.06 -20.49 21.42
C VAL A 11 -1.25 -20.17 20.53
N CYS A 12 -1.84 -18.99 20.69
CA CYS A 12 -2.81 -18.44 19.75
C CYS A 12 -2.16 -17.40 18.85
N ILE A 13 -2.33 -17.53 17.54
CA ILE A 13 -1.99 -16.51 16.55
C ILE A 13 -3.28 -15.75 16.23
N LEU A 14 -3.36 -14.50 16.70
CA LEU A 14 -4.53 -13.64 16.57
C LEU A 14 -4.37 -12.68 15.40
N GLY A 15 -5.18 -12.87 14.35
CA GLY A 15 -5.05 -12.26 13.04
C GLY A 15 -4.10 -13.05 12.13
N PHE A 16 -4.61 -13.51 11.00
CA PHE A 16 -3.99 -14.49 10.09
C PHE A 16 -3.80 -13.98 8.65
N GLY A 17 -3.58 -12.66 8.52
CA GLY A 17 -3.05 -12.04 7.31
C GLY A 17 -1.55 -12.33 7.07
N LYS A 18 -0.87 -11.47 6.31
CA LYS A 18 0.57 -11.64 5.96
C LYS A 18 1.49 -11.86 7.18
N GLU A 19 1.27 -11.10 8.26
CA GLU A 19 2.04 -11.19 9.51
C GLU A 19 1.72 -12.47 10.31
N GLY A 20 0.45 -12.83 10.47
CA GLY A 20 0.05 -14.06 11.15
C GLY A 20 0.54 -15.32 10.44
N GLN A 21 0.52 -15.35 9.10
CA GLN A 21 1.08 -16.45 8.32
C GLN A 21 2.60 -16.56 8.46
N ALA A 22 3.32 -15.43 8.50
CA ALA A 22 4.76 -15.43 8.77
C ALA A 22 5.06 -15.91 10.20
N THR A 23 4.22 -15.53 11.14
CA THR A 23 4.31 -15.96 12.53
C THR A 23 4.16 -17.48 12.64
N LEU A 24 3.15 -18.07 12.00
CA LEU A 24 2.97 -19.52 11.99
C LEU A 24 4.21 -20.23 11.44
N ARG A 25 4.70 -19.81 10.26
CA ARG A 25 5.93 -20.39 9.68
C ARG A 25 7.13 -20.31 10.61
N ALA A 26 7.31 -19.17 11.29
CA ALA A 26 8.41 -18.98 12.22
C ALA A 26 8.27 -19.87 13.47
N VAL A 27 7.07 -19.92 14.05
CA VAL A 27 6.76 -20.77 15.21
C VAL A 27 7.02 -22.24 14.87
N GLU A 28 6.53 -22.74 13.75
CA GLU A 28 6.78 -24.12 13.31
C GLU A 28 8.26 -24.42 13.08
N LYS A 29 9.00 -23.45 12.51
CA LYS A 29 10.41 -23.63 12.19
C LYS A 29 11.29 -23.62 13.44
N TYR A 30 11.06 -22.68 14.37
CA TYR A 30 12.00 -22.35 15.44
C TYR A 30 11.53 -22.69 16.85
N SER A 31 10.29 -23.18 17.03
CA SER A 31 9.79 -23.61 18.33
C SER A 31 8.91 -24.86 18.22
N ARG A 32 8.52 -25.41 19.36
CA ARG A 32 7.70 -26.62 19.50
C ARG A 32 6.57 -26.36 20.50
N PRO A 33 5.55 -25.55 20.16
CA PRO A 33 4.38 -25.37 21.00
C PRO A 33 3.67 -26.69 21.27
N LYS A 34 2.98 -26.80 22.41
CA LYS A 34 2.10 -27.93 22.71
C LYS A 34 0.89 -27.94 21.78
N GLU A 35 0.37 -26.76 21.47
CA GLU A 35 -0.79 -26.55 20.61
C GLU A 35 -0.67 -25.18 19.93
N ILE A 36 -1.13 -25.09 18.69
CA ILE A 36 -1.24 -23.84 17.96
C ILE A 36 -2.71 -23.63 17.58
N ALA A 37 -3.25 -22.49 18.01
CA ALA A 37 -4.55 -21.99 17.60
C ALA A 37 -4.39 -20.81 16.64
N ILE A 38 -5.30 -20.68 15.68
CA ILE A 38 -5.34 -19.59 14.72
C ILE A 38 -6.73 -18.94 14.81
N ALA A 39 -6.75 -17.62 15.03
CA ALA A 39 -7.98 -16.87 15.25
C ALA A 39 -8.02 -15.65 14.32
N ASP A 40 -9.08 -15.47 13.53
CA ASP A 40 -9.27 -14.29 12.66
C ASP A 40 -10.76 -14.00 12.43
N GLU A 41 -11.14 -12.73 12.37
CA GLU A 41 -12.53 -12.33 12.11
C GLU A 41 -12.99 -12.68 10.68
N ASN A 42 -12.06 -12.76 9.73
CA ASN A 42 -12.37 -13.16 8.36
C ASN A 42 -12.74 -14.65 8.32
N PRO A 43 -13.62 -15.10 7.40
CA PRO A 43 -14.16 -16.46 7.37
C PRO A 43 -13.14 -17.57 6.97
N GLY A 44 -11.84 -17.27 6.98
CA GLY A 44 -10.76 -18.18 6.64
C GLY A 44 -9.65 -17.49 5.85
N PRO A 45 -8.43 -18.06 5.79
CA PRO A 45 -7.34 -17.41 5.09
C PRO A 45 -7.54 -17.47 3.57
N ALA A 46 -7.79 -16.31 2.95
CA ALA A 46 -7.82 -16.19 1.50
C ALA A 46 -6.48 -16.66 0.89
N GLY A 47 -6.50 -17.80 0.20
CA GLY A 47 -5.35 -18.32 -0.54
C GLY A 47 -4.29 -19.08 0.26
N TYR A 48 -4.48 -19.32 1.57
CA TYR A 48 -3.57 -20.18 2.35
C TYR A 48 -4.20 -21.54 2.59
N ARG A 49 -3.58 -22.61 2.06
CA ARG A 49 -3.99 -23.99 2.35
C ARG A 49 -3.42 -24.40 3.70
N LEU A 50 -4.18 -24.18 4.78
CA LEU A 50 -3.85 -24.75 6.07
C LEU A 50 -4.17 -26.25 6.08
N PRO A 51 -3.28 -27.11 6.59
CA PRO A 51 -3.66 -28.45 7.02
C PRO A 51 -4.54 -28.32 8.28
N PHE A 52 -5.81 -27.94 8.13
CA PHE A 52 -6.72 -27.58 9.24
C PHE A 52 -6.77 -28.60 10.38
N HIS A 53 -6.56 -29.89 10.10
CA HIS A 53 -6.45 -30.96 11.09
C HIS A 53 -5.26 -30.82 12.06
N GLN A 54 -4.29 -29.93 11.79
CA GLN A 54 -3.12 -29.69 12.65
C GLN A 54 -3.31 -28.52 13.64
N TYR A 55 -4.33 -27.67 13.45
CA TYR A 55 -4.51 -26.46 14.26
C TYR A 55 -5.94 -26.28 14.71
N THR A 56 -6.12 -25.77 15.92
CA THR A 56 -7.42 -25.28 16.38
C THR A 56 -7.72 -23.95 15.69
N CYS A 57 -8.81 -23.86 14.94
CA CYS A 57 -9.13 -22.69 14.10
C CYS A 57 -10.42 -22.01 14.57
N ALA A 58 -10.36 -20.70 14.79
CA ALA A 58 -11.49 -19.84 15.10
C ALA A 58 -11.62 -18.75 14.03
N TYR A 59 -12.64 -18.83 13.19
CA TYR A 59 -12.85 -17.89 12.07
C TYR A 59 -14.26 -17.33 12.05
N GLY A 60 -14.39 -16.12 11.51
CA GLY A 60 -15.68 -15.49 11.28
C GLY A 60 -16.22 -14.68 12.47
N PRO A 61 -17.50 -14.27 12.41
CA PRO A 61 -18.16 -13.61 13.53
C PRO A 61 -18.11 -14.49 14.78
N GLY A 62 -17.73 -13.89 15.93
CA GLY A 62 -17.60 -14.61 17.19
C GLY A 62 -16.29 -15.41 17.34
N TYR A 63 -15.26 -15.10 16.53
CA TYR A 63 -13.98 -15.80 16.60
C TYR A 63 -13.29 -15.67 17.95
N LEU A 64 -13.49 -14.57 18.69
CA LEU A 64 -12.85 -14.33 19.99
C LEU A 64 -13.33 -15.32 21.05
N GLU A 65 -14.62 -15.61 21.05
CA GLU A 65 -15.28 -16.56 21.97
C GLU A 65 -14.86 -18.01 21.67
N ALA A 66 -14.47 -18.28 20.42
CA ALA A 66 -13.99 -19.58 19.97
C ALA A 66 -12.48 -19.77 20.18
N ILE A 67 -11.75 -18.78 20.73
CA ILE A 67 -10.31 -18.93 21.03
C ILE A 67 -10.14 -19.95 22.18
N PRO A 68 -9.40 -21.05 21.97
CA PRO A 68 -9.13 -21.99 23.05
C PRO A 68 -8.21 -21.36 24.09
N ARG A 69 -8.25 -21.88 25.32
CA ARG A 69 -7.38 -21.42 26.41
C ARG A 69 -5.91 -21.47 25.97
N SER A 70 -5.29 -20.31 25.90
CA SER A 70 -3.92 -20.12 25.42
C SER A 70 -3.02 -19.60 26.53
N ASP A 71 -1.75 -20.03 26.53
CA ASP A 71 -0.74 -19.51 27.45
C ASP A 71 -0.10 -18.22 26.89
N VAL A 72 -0.02 -18.12 25.56
CA VAL A 72 0.51 -16.96 24.83
C VAL A 72 -0.43 -16.59 23.69
N ILE A 73 -0.70 -15.30 23.54
CA ILE A 73 -1.46 -14.71 22.42
C ILE A 73 -0.50 -13.83 21.63
N ILE A 74 -0.22 -14.23 20.39
CA ILE A 74 0.61 -13.48 19.44
C ILE A 74 -0.33 -12.68 18.53
N GLN A 75 -0.48 -11.39 18.84
CA GLN A 75 -1.40 -10.50 18.14
C GLN A 75 -0.72 -9.84 16.94
N SER A 76 -1.33 -9.98 15.77
CA SER A 76 -0.93 -9.27 14.56
C SER A 76 -1.18 -7.75 14.71
N PRO A 77 -0.27 -6.88 14.23
CA PRO A 77 -0.42 -5.42 14.40
C PRO A 77 -1.70 -4.83 13.80
N GLY A 78 -2.29 -5.48 12.80
CA GLY A 78 -3.53 -5.01 12.17
C GLY A 78 -4.79 -5.20 13.03
N ILE A 79 -4.71 -5.99 14.11
CA ILE A 79 -5.83 -6.24 15.02
C ILE A 79 -5.82 -5.16 16.10
N PRO A 80 -6.88 -4.33 16.25
CA PRO A 80 -6.98 -3.37 17.34
C PRO A 80 -7.00 -4.07 18.70
N PRO A 81 -6.27 -3.59 19.71
CA PRO A 81 -6.28 -4.19 21.05
C PRO A 81 -7.52 -3.75 21.84
N THR A 82 -8.70 -4.22 21.42
CA THR A 82 -9.97 -3.94 22.08
C THR A 82 -9.98 -4.48 23.52
N PRO A 83 -10.85 -3.95 24.40
CA PRO A 83 -11.01 -4.48 25.76
C PRO A 83 -11.22 -6.00 25.80
N ASP A 84 -12.02 -6.54 24.88
CA ASP A 84 -12.29 -7.99 24.80
C ASP A 84 -11.03 -8.79 24.47
N ILE A 85 -10.20 -8.29 23.54
CA ILE A 85 -8.91 -8.91 23.20
C ILE A 85 -7.96 -8.82 24.39
N ARG A 86 -7.86 -7.66 25.06
CA ARG A 86 -6.99 -7.48 26.23
C ARG A 86 -7.43 -8.34 27.42
N ALA A 87 -8.72 -8.66 27.52
CA ALA A 87 -9.27 -9.54 28.55
C ALA A 87 -8.98 -11.03 28.30
N LEU A 88 -8.56 -11.41 27.09
CA LEU A 88 -8.20 -12.81 26.80
C LEU A 88 -7.05 -13.27 27.72
N PRO A 89 -7.18 -14.44 28.37
CA PRO A 89 -6.18 -14.93 29.29
C PRO A 89 -4.90 -15.35 28.57
N GLY A 90 -3.76 -15.09 29.20
CA GLY A 90 -2.44 -15.46 28.69
C GLY A 90 -1.50 -14.27 28.58
N THR A 91 -0.25 -14.53 28.21
CA THR A 91 0.72 -13.47 27.93
C THR A 91 0.50 -12.94 26.52
N HIS A 92 0.23 -11.64 26.40
CA HIS A 92 0.10 -10.96 25.13
C HIS A 92 1.46 -10.55 24.59
N THR A 93 1.70 -10.80 23.30
CA THR A 93 2.91 -10.38 22.60
C THR A 93 2.59 -10.13 21.12
N SER A 94 3.59 -9.74 20.34
CA SER A 94 3.47 -9.51 18.91
C SER A 94 4.60 -10.20 18.13
N PRO A 95 4.44 -10.44 16.82
CA PRO A 95 5.51 -10.97 15.98
C PRO A 95 6.77 -10.08 16.01
N THR A 96 6.55 -8.76 16.08
CA THR A 96 7.62 -7.76 16.21
C THR A 96 8.39 -7.91 17.51
N GLN A 97 7.68 -8.05 18.64
CA GLN A 97 8.31 -8.24 19.95
C GLN A 97 9.12 -9.54 19.98
N ILE A 98 8.53 -10.65 19.53
CA ILE A 98 9.21 -11.95 19.45
C ILE A 98 10.47 -11.85 18.59
N PHE A 99 10.38 -11.18 17.43
CA PHE A 99 11.53 -10.97 16.56
C PHE A 99 12.65 -10.23 17.29
N LEU A 100 12.36 -9.05 17.86
CA LEU A 100 13.35 -8.20 18.51
C LEU A 100 14.02 -8.90 19.70
N ASP A 101 13.24 -9.60 20.54
CA ASP A 101 13.79 -10.36 21.66
C ASP A 101 14.68 -11.51 21.16
N THR A 102 14.19 -12.28 20.18
CA THR A 102 14.94 -13.45 19.67
C THR A 102 16.26 -13.07 19.03
N ILE A 103 16.34 -11.95 18.30
CA ILE A 103 17.59 -11.55 17.66
C ILE A 103 18.57 -10.85 18.60
N ALA A 104 18.13 -10.41 19.78
CA ALA A 104 18.98 -9.67 20.72
C ALA A 104 20.24 -10.45 21.10
N ASP A 105 20.11 -11.77 21.31
CA ASP A 105 21.21 -12.67 21.66
C ASP A 105 22.26 -12.82 20.56
N THR A 106 21.89 -12.55 19.30
CA THR A 106 22.81 -12.67 18.16
C THR A 106 23.79 -11.50 18.06
N GLY A 107 23.51 -10.39 18.74
CA GLY A 107 24.22 -9.13 18.62
C GLY A 107 23.91 -8.36 17.32
N ALA A 108 22.88 -8.75 16.56
CA ALA A 108 22.45 -8.03 15.38
C ALA A 108 21.99 -6.60 15.73
N THR A 109 22.26 -5.64 14.84
CA THR A 109 21.85 -4.25 15.02
C THR A 109 20.48 -4.02 14.40
N VAL A 110 19.66 -3.18 15.05
CA VAL A 110 18.33 -2.81 14.56
C VAL A 110 18.25 -1.30 14.39
N ILE A 111 17.90 -0.86 13.19
CA ILE A 111 17.61 0.53 12.85
C ILE A 111 16.10 0.64 12.62
N GLY A 112 15.35 1.17 13.58
CA GLY A 112 13.91 1.34 13.47
C GLY A 112 13.54 2.73 12.94
N VAL A 113 12.65 2.79 11.97
CA VAL A 113 12.17 4.04 11.35
C VAL A 113 10.65 4.16 11.56
N THR A 114 10.21 5.25 12.20
CA THR A 114 8.79 5.58 12.34
C THR A 114 8.50 7.05 12.03
N GLY A 115 7.21 7.35 11.96
CA GLY A 115 6.65 8.68 11.72
C GLY A 115 5.25 8.59 11.13
N SER A 116 4.60 9.73 10.92
CA SER A 116 3.35 9.78 10.16
C SER A 116 3.65 9.61 8.66
N LYS A 117 4.50 10.47 8.08
CA LYS A 117 4.99 10.35 6.68
C LYS A 117 6.50 10.16 6.60
N GLY A 118 6.98 9.67 5.44
CA GLY A 118 8.41 9.55 5.15
C GLY A 118 9.12 8.28 5.64
N LYS A 119 8.43 7.43 6.41
CA LYS A 119 8.97 6.17 6.97
C LYS A 119 9.64 5.30 5.91
N SER A 120 8.87 4.94 4.89
CA SER A 120 9.20 4.00 3.82
C SER A 120 10.36 4.45 2.95
N THR A 121 10.34 5.73 2.56
CA THR A 121 11.42 6.32 1.79
C THR A 121 12.70 6.37 2.63
N THR A 122 12.59 6.75 3.91
CA THR A 122 13.75 6.86 4.81
C THR A 122 14.36 5.50 5.13
N SER A 123 13.55 4.49 5.48
CA SER A 123 14.03 3.12 5.75
C SER A 123 14.71 2.53 4.52
N THR A 124 14.15 2.72 3.33
CA THR A 124 14.74 2.20 2.10
C THR A 124 16.02 2.95 1.73
N LEU A 125 16.07 4.28 1.89
CA LEU A 125 17.30 5.03 1.71
C LEU A 125 18.41 4.55 2.66
N ILE A 126 18.11 4.33 3.94
CA ILE A 126 19.08 3.77 4.91
C ILE A 126 19.56 2.39 4.46
N TYR A 127 18.65 1.52 4.03
CA TYR A 127 18.97 0.20 3.49
C TYR A 127 19.92 0.29 2.28
N GLU A 128 19.61 1.12 1.28
CA GLU A 128 20.44 1.29 0.08
C GLU A 128 21.82 1.88 0.40
N LEU A 129 21.91 2.78 1.38
CA LEU A 129 23.18 3.33 1.84
C LEU A 129 24.06 2.26 2.48
N LEU A 130 23.50 1.46 3.39
CA LEU A 130 24.23 0.38 4.07
C LEU A 130 24.65 -0.71 3.08
N LYS A 131 23.78 -1.04 2.12
CA LYS A 131 24.05 -2.01 1.07
C LYS A 131 25.17 -1.52 0.14
N ALA A 132 25.15 -0.25 -0.25
CA ALA A 132 26.22 0.36 -1.05
C ALA A 132 27.56 0.43 -0.31
N ASP A 133 27.53 0.50 1.03
CA ASP A 133 28.70 0.40 1.92
C ASP A 133 29.18 -1.06 2.12
N GLY A 134 28.51 -2.05 1.51
CA GLY A 134 28.89 -3.45 1.57
C GLY A 134 28.47 -4.18 2.86
N ARG A 135 27.53 -3.64 3.63
CA ARG A 135 27.08 -4.27 4.88
C ARG A 135 26.06 -5.37 4.65
N ASP A 136 26.06 -6.35 5.55
CA ASP A 136 24.99 -7.35 5.64
C ASP A 136 23.73 -6.70 6.21
N VAL A 137 22.81 -6.31 5.33
CA VAL A 137 21.64 -5.52 5.69
C VAL A 137 20.36 -6.10 5.10
N HIS A 138 19.28 -6.07 5.90
CA HIS A 138 17.95 -6.51 5.50
C HIS A 138 16.91 -5.41 5.79
N LEU A 139 16.06 -5.12 4.80
CA LEU A 139 14.91 -4.23 4.95
C LEU A 139 13.68 -5.08 5.30
N VAL A 140 13.11 -4.87 6.49
CA VAL A 140 11.98 -5.65 7.02
C VAL A 140 10.98 -4.76 7.78
N GLY A 141 9.89 -5.35 8.27
CA GLY A 141 8.89 -4.65 9.08
C GLY A 141 7.61 -4.33 8.29
N ASN A 142 7.04 -3.14 8.51
CA ASN A 142 5.77 -2.72 7.89
C ASN A 142 5.83 -2.66 6.34
N ILE A 143 7.02 -2.48 5.77
CA ILE A 143 7.27 -2.58 4.34
C ILE A 143 8.29 -3.68 4.06
N GLY A 144 8.14 -4.31 2.88
CA GLY A 144 8.95 -5.44 2.47
C GLY A 144 8.40 -6.74 3.02
N LYS A 145 9.23 -7.48 3.74
CA LYS A 145 8.88 -8.80 4.28
C LYS A 145 8.71 -8.71 5.81
N PRO A 146 7.81 -9.53 6.40
CA PRO A 146 7.64 -9.62 7.85
C PRO A 146 8.98 -9.90 8.53
N ALA A 147 9.30 -9.17 9.60
CA ALA A 147 10.59 -9.27 10.27
C ALA A 147 10.86 -10.69 10.78
N ILE A 148 9.83 -11.36 11.30
CA ILE A 148 9.93 -12.71 11.87
C ILE A 148 10.38 -13.78 10.87
N ASP A 149 10.22 -13.56 9.55
CA ASP A 149 10.73 -14.47 8.52
C ASP A 149 12.28 -14.47 8.44
N PHE A 150 12.97 -13.52 9.11
CA PHE A 150 14.42 -13.31 9.03
C PHE A 150 15.20 -13.76 10.26
N LEU A 151 14.57 -14.48 11.19
CA LEU A 151 15.23 -14.95 12.42
C LEU A 151 16.55 -15.71 12.16
N ASP A 152 16.62 -16.52 11.09
CA ASP A 152 17.83 -17.28 10.72
C ASP A 152 18.93 -16.44 10.06
N LYS A 153 18.64 -15.19 9.71
CA LYS A 153 19.64 -14.26 9.15
C LYS A 153 20.37 -13.48 10.22
N ALA A 154 19.83 -13.42 11.43
CA ALA A 154 20.39 -12.62 12.51
C ALA A 154 21.75 -13.14 12.96
N LYS A 155 22.79 -12.32 12.75
CA LYS A 155 24.16 -12.52 13.22
C LYS A 155 24.69 -11.20 13.76
N LYS A 156 25.80 -11.24 14.50
CA LYS A 156 26.45 -10.06 15.08
C LYS A 156 26.74 -8.93 14.09
N THR A 157 27.03 -9.26 12.84
CA THR A 157 27.32 -8.28 11.78
C THR A 157 26.10 -7.82 10.99
N THR A 158 24.95 -8.47 11.20
CA THR A 158 23.72 -8.21 10.45
C THR A 158 23.03 -6.95 10.97
N ILE A 159 22.54 -6.13 10.03
CA ILE A 159 21.77 -4.93 10.32
C ILE A 159 20.36 -5.10 9.77
N PHE A 160 19.35 -5.00 10.65
CA PHE A 160 17.96 -4.94 10.26
C PHE A 160 17.51 -3.48 10.19
N VAL A 161 17.16 -3.01 9.00
CA VAL A 161 16.47 -1.72 8.83
C VAL A 161 14.97 -2.02 8.85
N MET A 162 14.31 -1.56 9.91
CA MET A 162 12.92 -1.87 10.20
C MET A 162 12.02 -0.64 10.00
N GLU A 163 11.07 -0.70 9.08
CA GLU A 163 9.95 0.23 9.11
C GLU A 163 8.98 -0.19 10.21
N MET A 164 8.67 0.71 11.14
CA MET A 164 7.82 0.42 12.30
C MET A 164 6.58 1.33 12.32
N SER A 165 5.40 0.72 12.19
CA SER A 165 4.12 1.42 12.35
C SER A 165 3.82 1.72 13.82
N SER A 166 2.87 2.61 14.10
CA SER A 166 2.39 2.83 15.48
C SER A 166 1.80 1.57 16.09
N TYR A 167 1.14 0.73 15.28
CA TYR A 167 0.52 -0.51 15.75
C TYR A 167 1.57 -1.53 16.20
N GLN A 168 2.68 -1.61 15.48
CA GLN A 168 3.81 -2.46 15.86
C GLN A 168 4.53 -1.97 17.11
N LEU A 169 4.53 -0.66 17.36
CA LEU A 169 5.29 -0.05 18.46
C LEU A 169 4.54 -0.10 19.81
N MET A 170 3.21 -0.03 19.81
CA MET A 170 2.44 0.34 21.00
C MET A 170 2.62 -0.57 22.23
N ASP A 171 2.97 -1.83 22.03
CA ASP A 171 3.16 -2.82 23.09
C ASP A 171 4.60 -3.33 23.19
N LEU A 172 5.55 -2.71 22.49
CA LEU A 172 6.94 -3.17 22.56
C LEU A 172 7.54 -2.87 23.91
N THR A 173 8.35 -3.78 24.43
CA THR A 173 9.14 -3.59 25.66
C THR A 173 10.64 -3.44 25.37
N VAL A 174 11.00 -3.40 24.09
CA VAL A 174 12.36 -3.21 23.59
C VAL A 174 12.35 -2.16 22.49
N SER A 175 13.44 -1.38 22.40
CA SER A 175 13.60 -0.33 21.39
C SER A 175 14.76 -0.66 20.45
N PRO A 176 14.71 -0.22 19.18
CA PRO A 176 15.83 -0.30 18.26
C PRO A 176 17.10 0.38 18.79
N HIS A 177 18.26 -0.15 18.41
CA HIS A 177 19.57 0.43 18.70
C HIS A 177 19.74 1.83 18.07
N ILE A 178 19.20 2.01 16.87
CA ILE A 178 19.12 3.31 16.19
C ILE A 178 17.65 3.56 15.83
N ALA A 179 17.05 4.56 16.44
CA ALA A 179 15.68 4.99 16.14
C ALA A 179 15.69 6.21 15.22
N VAL A 180 14.78 6.27 14.26
CA VAL A 180 14.58 7.41 13.37
C VAL A 180 13.12 7.85 13.40
N VAL A 181 12.87 9.12 13.70
CA VAL A 181 11.52 9.71 13.73
C VAL A 181 11.40 10.79 12.66
N THR A 182 10.71 10.48 11.56
CA THR A 182 10.65 11.32 10.36
C THR A 182 9.69 12.51 10.50
N SER A 183 8.51 12.28 11.06
CA SER A 183 7.48 13.29 11.30
C SER A 183 6.43 12.80 12.31
N PHE A 184 5.64 13.72 12.85
CA PHE A 184 4.48 13.39 13.66
C PHE A 184 3.37 14.44 13.46
N PHE A 185 2.19 13.97 13.06
CA PHE A 185 0.93 14.71 12.93
C PHE A 185 -0.24 13.70 12.96
N PRO A 186 -1.49 14.14 13.18
CA PRO A 186 -2.63 13.24 13.36
C PRO A 186 -2.85 12.28 12.18
N GLU A 187 -2.85 10.98 12.48
CA GLU A 187 -3.17 9.85 11.59
C GLU A 187 -3.67 8.69 12.47
N HIS A 188 -4.46 7.77 11.91
CA HIS A 188 -4.91 6.52 12.57
C HIS A 188 -5.68 6.72 13.90
N LEU A 189 -6.48 7.79 13.99
CA LEU A 189 -7.23 8.12 15.21
C LEU A 189 -8.41 7.16 15.45
N ASP A 190 -8.93 6.55 14.39
CA ASP A 190 -9.88 5.44 14.40
C ASP A 190 -9.34 4.24 15.21
N TYR A 191 -8.05 3.93 15.03
CA TYR A 191 -7.40 2.81 15.72
C TYR A 191 -6.96 3.18 17.15
N HIS A 192 -6.34 4.35 17.33
CA HIS A 192 -5.76 4.76 18.62
C HIS A 192 -6.75 5.48 19.55
N GLY A 193 -7.91 5.90 19.03
CA GLY A 193 -8.91 6.71 19.72
C GLY A 193 -8.53 8.17 19.94
N SER A 194 -7.23 8.49 20.09
CA SER A 194 -6.77 9.87 20.27
C SER A 194 -5.36 10.11 19.74
N LEU A 195 -5.04 11.38 19.45
CA LEU A 195 -3.69 11.80 19.06
C LEU A 195 -2.66 11.52 20.16
N GLN A 196 -3.07 11.59 21.43
CA GLN A 196 -2.21 11.31 22.57
C GLN A 196 -1.87 9.82 22.64
N ALA A 197 -2.85 8.93 22.45
CA ALA A 197 -2.60 7.49 22.38
C ALA A 197 -1.69 7.13 21.19
N TYR A 198 -1.89 7.76 20.03
CA TYR A 198 -1.00 7.59 18.87
C TYR A 198 0.45 8.05 19.15
N LEU A 199 0.61 9.16 19.89
CA LEU A 199 1.93 9.62 20.35
C LEU A 199 2.57 8.61 21.31
N GLU A 200 1.83 8.16 22.32
CA GLU A 200 2.30 7.18 23.30
C GLU A 200 2.69 5.85 22.65
N ALA A 201 1.94 5.39 21.64
CA ALA A 201 2.31 4.23 20.85
C ALA A 201 3.69 4.41 20.21
N LYS A 202 3.94 5.52 19.52
CA LYS A 202 5.23 5.76 18.84
C LYS A 202 6.41 5.97 19.79
N LYS A 203 6.18 6.44 21.01
CA LYS A 203 7.24 6.64 22.02
C LYS A 203 8.03 5.36 22.34
N HIS A 204 7.42 4.19 22.20
CA HIS A 204 8.07 2.90 22.42
C HIS A 204 9.27 2.65 21.47
N ILE A 205 9.39 3.38 20.36
CA ILE A 205 10.60 3.31 19.51
C ILE A 205 11.86 3.80 20.23
N ALA A 206 11.71 4.60 21.29
CA ALA A 206 12.80 5.25 22.01
C ALA A 206 12.83 4.92 23.50
N ARG A 207 11.67 4.58 24.08
CA ARG A 207 11.43 4.42 25.52
C ARG A 207 12.40 3.47 26.23
N PHE A 208 12.81 2.40 25.57
CA PHE A 208 13.69 1.37 26.16
C PHE A 208 15.14 1.46 25.65
N GLN A 209 15.50 2.55 24.97
CA GLN A 209 16.89 2.79 24.59
C GLN A 209 17.78 3.03 25.81
N SER A 210 19.02 2.55 25.73
CA SER A 210 20.12 2.77 26.66
C SER A 210 20.99 3.97 26.25
N LYS A 211 22.03 4.27 27.05
CA LYS A 211 23.01 5.33 26.73
C LYS A 211 23.87 5.04 25.48
N LYS A 212 23.92 3.78 25.04
CA LYS A 212 24.70 3.35 23.86
C LYS A 212 23.93 3.57 22.55
N ASP A 213 22.62 3.74 22.65
CA ASP A 213 21.72 3.81 21.51
C ASP A 213 21.61 5.24 20.97
N ILE A 214 21.03 5.36 19.77
CA ILE A 214 20.90 6.63 19.05
C ILE A 214 19.43 6.86 18.70
N ILE A 215 18.99 8.11 18.81
CA ILE A 215 17.74 8.58 18.19
C ILE A 215 18.00 9.75 17.26
N VAL A 216 17.62 9.59 16.00
CA VAL A 216 17.62 10.61 14.95
C VAL A 216 16.20 11.14 14.79
N PHE A 217 15.98 12.44 14.89
CA PHE A 217 14.61 13.00 14.88
C PHE A 217 14.51 14.32 14.14
N ASN A 218 13.36 14.55 13.50
CA ASN A 218 13.11 15.78 12.75
C ASN A 218 12.97 16.96 13.72
N ALA A 219 13.92 17.90 13.65
CA ALA A 219 13.97 19.11 14.47
C ALA A 219 12.81 20.07 14.21
N GLN A 220 12.12 19.92 13.08
CA GLN A 220 10.97 20.76 12.70
C GLN A 220 9.63 20.14 13.12
N SER A 221 9.61 18.92 13.69
CA SER A 221 8.38 18.27 14.15
C SER A 221 8.32 18.19 15.67
N ASP A 222 7.36 18.88 16.29
CA ASP A 222 7.23 18.88 17.75
C ASP A 222 6.89 17.52 18.33
N GLY A 223 6.07 16.72 17.63
CA GLY A 223 5.82 15.34 18.04
C GLY A 223 7.07 14.46 17.93
N ALA A 224 7.91 14.65 16.90
CA ALA A 224 9.19 13.94 16.81
C ALA A 224 10.13 14.32 17.96
N LYS A 225 10.18 15.61 18.36
CA LYS A 225 10.91 16.05 19.56
C LYS A 225 10.37 15.39 20.83
N LYS A 226 9.04 15.30 20.98
CA LYS A 226 8.41 14.64 22.14
C LYS A 226 8.78 13.15 22.21
N ILE A 227 8.78 12.44 21.08
CA ILE A 227 9.23 11.04 21.01
C ILE A 227 10.71 10.93 21.37
N ALA A 228 11.56 11.81 20.83
CA ALA A 228 13.00 11.78 21.08
C ALA A 228 13.39 11.99 22.55
N LYS A 229 12.54 12.67 23.34
CA LYS A 229 12.77 12.88 24.79
C LYS A 229 12.74 11.57 25.59
N GLU A 230 12.05 10.55 25.12
CA GLU A 230 11.96 9.25 25.80
C GLU A 230 13.28 8.46 25.75
N SER A 231 14.12 8.74 24.75
CA SER A 231 15.41 8.05 24.60
C SER A 231 16.40 8.43 25.71
N ARG A 232 17.10 7.44 26.27
CA ARG A 232 18.27 7.67 27.14
C ARG A 232 19.58 7.77 26.34
N GLY A 233 19.52 7.51 25.03
CA GLY A 233 20.65 7.51 24.10
C GLY A 233 21.02 8.89 23.56
N LYS A 234 21.95 8.89 22.60
CA LYS A 234 22.41 10.08 21.87
C LYS A 234 21.28 10.61 20.98
N LYS A 235 20.85 11.84 21.21
CA LYS A 235 19.77 12.50 20.46
C LYS A 235 20.38 13.37 19.36
N ILE A 236 20.03 13.10 18.11
CA ILE A 236 20.59 13.79 16.94
C ILE A 236 19.44 14.41 16.12
N PRO A 237 19.28 15.73 16.18
CA PRO A 237 18.30 16.41 15.33
C PRO A 237 18.74 16.39 13.86
N PHE A 238 17.77 16.38 12.96
CA PHE A 238 17.98 16.68 11.54
C PHE A 238 16.89 17.60 11.00
N SER A 239 17.17 18.24 9.87
CA SER A 239 16.27 19.07 9.09
C SER A 239 16.54 18.87 7.59
N ALA A 240 15.66 19.35 6.73
CA ALA A 240 15.87 19.28 5.28
C ALA A 240 17.18 19.96 4.82
N LYS A 241 17.73 20.90 5.59
CA LYS A 241 18.99 21.59 5.30
C LYS A 241 20.22 20.69 5.43
N ASP A 242 20.10 19.59 6.17
CA ASP A 242 21.20 18.64 6.39
C ASP A 242 21.38 17.66 5.21
N ALA A 243 20.50 17.71 4.20
CA ALA A 243 20.62 16.92 2.99
C ALA A 243 21.90 17.31 2.22
N PRO A 244 22.79 16.35 1.87
CA PRO A 244 24.07 16.64 1.23
C PRO A 244 23.95 16.85 -0.29
N ILE A 245 22.74 17.00 -0.80
CA ILE A 245 22.42 17.07 -2.24
C ILE A 245 21.16 17.92 -2.44
N LYS A 246 21.08 18.61 -3.58
CA LYS A 246 19.88 19.36 -3.97
C LYS A 246 18.84 18.42 -4.59
N ILE A 247 17.55 18.73 -4.44
CA ILE A 247 16.45 17.84 -4.87
C ILE A 247 16.49 17.60 -6.39
N GLU A 248 16.89 18.61 -7.17
CA GLU A 248 16.96 18.59 -8.64
C GLU A 248 18.03 17.62 -9.16
N MET A 249 18.95 17.18 -8.29
CA MET A 249 19.98 16.20 -8.60
C MET A 249 19.56 14.77 -8.25
N THR A 250 18.31 14.57 -7.83
CA THR A 250 17.73 13.27 -7.47
C THR A 250 16.56 12.95 -8.39
N HIS A 251 16.13 11.68 -8.41
CA HIS A 251 14.88 11.29 -9.08
C HIS A 251 13.64 11.46 -8.17
N LEU A 252 13.82 11.90 -6.92
CA LEU A 252 12.72 12.08 -5.99
C LEU A 252 12.03 13.44 -6.21
N LEU A 253 10.70 13.42 -6.23
CA LEU A 253 9.88 14.62 -6.38
C LEU A 253 9.48 15.22 -5.03
N GLY A 254 9.38 16.54 -4.97
CA GLY A 254 8.90 17.27 -3.80
C GLY A 254 9.96 17.53 -2.72
N ARG A 255 9.98 18.76 -2.19
CA ARG A 255 10.96 19.23 -1.19
C ARG A 255 10.96 18.41 0.11
N HIS A 256 9.85 17.76 0.45
CA HIS A 256 9.75 16.89 1.62
C HIS A 256 10.75 15.72 1.56
N ASN A 257 11.17 15.27 0.36
CA ASN A 257 12.16 14.21 0.22
C ASN A 257 13.57 14.63 0.65
N LEU A 258 13.88 15.93 0.71
CA LEU A 258 15.13 16.41 1.33
C LEU A 258 15.16 16.06 2.83
N SER A 259 14.01 16.08 3.51
CA SER A 259 13.91 15.66 4.91
C SER A 259 14.19 14.16 5.07
N ASN A 260 13.70 13.32 4.15
CA ASN A 260 13.97 11.87 4.16
C ASN A 260 15.46 11.59 3.88
N ILE A 261 16.05 12.30 2.91
CA ILE A 261 17.48 12.22 2.60
C ILE A 261 18.32 12.66 3.80
N ALA A 262 17.96 13.76 4.47
CA ALA A 262 18.66 14.26 5.64
C ALA A 262 18.62 13.25 6.81
N ALA A 263 17.47 12.62 7.05
CA ALA A 263 17.33 11.58 8.06
C ALA A 263 18.25 10.38 7.77
N ALA A 264 18.20 9.86 6.54
CA ALA A 264 19.02 8.73 6.11
C ALA A 264 20.52 9.06 6.11
N PHE A 265 20.89 10.27 5.67
CA PHE A 265 22.27 10.75 5.70
C PHE A 265 22.80 10.90 7.12
N THR A 266 21.97 11.35 8.06
CA THR A 266 22.35 11.46 9.47
C THR A 266 22.69 10.08 10.04
N VAL A 267 21.84 9.07 9.80
CA VAL A 267 22.13 7.68 10.20
C VAL A 267 23.43 7.16 9.55
N ALA A 268 23.58 7.35 8.24
CA ALA A 268 24.76 6.92 7.50
C ALA A 268 26.06 7.56 8.03
N ARG A 269 26.03 8.85 8.38
CA ARG A 269 27.16 9.57 8.97
C ARG A 269 27.54 8.99 10.33
N GLU A 270 26.57 8.72 11.20
CA GLU A 270 26.84 8.11 12.52
C GLU A 270 27.41 6.69 12.40
N LEU A 271 27.06 5.98 11.32
CA LEU A 271 27.63 4.66 11.02
C LEU A 271 28.95 4.72 10.24
N GLY A 272 29.47 5.91 9.94
CA GLY A 272 30.76 6.09 9.26
C GLY A 272 30.74 5.90 7.74
N ILE A 273 29.57 5.89 7.11
CA ILE A 273 29.46 5.75 5.65
C ILE A 273 29.98 7.03 4.96
N PRO A 274 30.91 6.93 3.99
CA PRO A 274 31.47 8.10 3.33
C PRO A 274 30.40 8.95 2.61
N LYS A 275 30.45 10.27 2.80
CA LYS A 275 29.52 11.23 2.15
C LYS A 275 29.43 11.04 0.63
N LYS A 276 30.55 10.71 -0.03
CA LYS A 276 30.61 10.44 -1.47
C LYS A 276 29.73 9.24 -1.87
N THR A 277 29.77 8.16 -1.09
CA THR A 277 28.91 6.97 -1.26
C THR A 277 27.45 7.38 -1.10
N CYS A 278 27.13 8.16 -0.07
CA CYS A 278 25.76 8.63 0.16
C CYS A 278 25.20 9.44 -1.02
N ILE A 279 25.96 10.42 -1.52
CA ILE A 279 25.58 11.23 -2.68
C ILE A 279 25.35 10.36 -3.92
N ALA A 280 26.18 9.34 -4.16
CA ALA A 280 26.02 8.44 -5.29
C ALA A 280 24.72 7.62 -5.21
N VAL A 281 24.34 7.15 -4.02
CA VAL A 281 23.06 6.47 -3.78
C VAL A 281 21.88 7.42 -4.03
N PHE A 282 21.90 8.63 -3.45
CA PHE A 282 20.80 9.60 -3.59
C PHE A 282 20.54 10.01 -5.04
N LYS A 283 21.59 10.15 -5.87
CA LYS A 283 21.45 10.43 -7.30
C LYS A 283 20.74 9.31 -8.07
N LYS A 284 20.94 8.06 -7.67
CA LYS A 284 20.44 6.87 -8.38
C LYS A 284 19.09 6.39 -7.84
N PHE A 285 18.75 6.74 -6.60
CA PHE A 285 17.53 6.27 -5.95
C PHE A 285 16.27 6.81 -6.66
N ARG A 286 15.43 5.91 -7.17
CA ARG A 286 14.24 6.22 -7.99
C ARG A 286 12.93 6.33 -7.20
N GLY A 287 12.98 6.18 -5.88
CA GLY A 287 11.78 6.00 -5.06
C GLY A 287 11.50 4.53 -4.81
N LEU A 288 10.33 4.26 -4.24
CA LEU A 288 9.89 2.89 -3.96
C LEU A 288 9.11 2.36 -5.17
N PRO A 289 9.27 1.08 -5.53
CA PRO A 289 8.35 0.44 -6.46
C PRO A 289 6.91 0.65 -6.02
N HIS A 290 6.02 0.91 -6.98
CA HIS A 290 4.60 1.13 -6.75
C HIS A 290 4.25 2.34 -5.86
N ARG A 291 5.17 3.32 -5.74
CA ARG A 291 4.93 4.58 -5.02
C ARG A 291 5.22 5.79 -5.91
N LEU A 292 4.19 6.38 -6.48
CA LEU A 292 4.29 7.41 -7.53
C LEU A 292 5.34 7.03 -8.60
N GLU A 293 5.44 5.74 -8.91
CA GLU A 293 6.45 5.19 -9.81
C GLU A 293 6.06 5.51 -11.26
N PHE A 294 6.91 6.25 -11.96
CA PHE A 294 6.72 6.50 -13.38
C PHE A 294 7.05 5.22 -14.18
N VAL A 295 6.01 4.58 -14.71
CA VAL A 295 6.13 3.30 -15.43
C VAL A 295 6.65 3.49 -16.86
N GLY A 296 6.32 4.63 -17.48
CA GLY A 296 6.72 4.97 -18.83
C GLY A 296 5.64 5.74 -19.60
N GLU A 297 5.99 6.11 -20.83
CA GLU A 297 5.07 6.73 -21.79
C GLU A 297 4.61 5.68 -22.80
N HIS A 298 3.30 5.45 -22.85
CA HIS A 298 2.70 4.55 -23.81
C HIS A 298 1.49 5.24 -24.42
N HIS A 299 1.32 5.14 -25.74
CA HIS A 299 0.11 5.64 -26.40
C HIS A 299 -0.14 7.16 -26.24
N GLY A 300 0.91 7.95 -26.00
CA GLY A 300 0.78 9.39 -25.71
C GLY A 300 0.28 9.68 -24.29
N ILE A 301 0.44 8.73 -23.37
CA ILE A 301 -0.03 8.80 -21.98
C ILE A 301 1.13 8.46 -21.06
N ARG A 302 1.27 9.20 -19.97
CA ARG A 302 2.17 8.88 -18.86
C ARG A 302 1.45 7.97 -17.87
N PHE A 303 2.07 6.86 -17.51
CA PHE A 303 1.52 5.95 -16.50
C PHE A 303 2.28 6.08 -15.19
N VAL A 304 1.53 6.28 -14.11
CA VAL A 304 2.07 6.36 -12.75
C VAL A 304 1.45 5.27 -11.89
N ASP A 305 2.31 4.42 -11.32
CA ASP A 305 1.96 3.34 -10.41
C ASP A 305 2.15 3.80 -8.96
N ASP A 306 1.02 3.95 -8.26
CA ASP A 306 0.96 4.25 -6.84
C ASP A 306 0.10 3.20 -6.11
N ALA A 307 0.26 1.92 -6.48
CA ALA A 307 -0.53 0.84 -5.90
C ALA A 307 -0.41 0.72 -4.36
N ILE A 308 0.65 1.28 -3.76
CA ILE A 308 0.83 1.33 -2.30
C ILE A 308 -0.14 2.29 -1.59
N SER A 309 -0.82 3.19 -2.32
CA SER A 309 -1.80 4.12 -1.75
C SER A 309 -3.10 3.40 -1.41
N THR A 310 -3.13 2.80 -0.22
CA THR A 310 -4.27 2.01 0.29
C THR A 310 -5.24 2.80 1.15
N THR A 311 -5.09 4.13 1.26
CA THR A 311 -6.00 5.02 2.01
C THR A 311 -6.40 6.24 1.19
N PRO A 312 -7.55 6.88 1.46
CA PRO A 312 -7.99 8.10 0.78
C PRO A 312 -6.95 9.22 0.82
N GLU A 313 -6.32 9.45 1.97
CA GLU A 313 -5.34 10.53 2.19
C GLU A 313 -4.06 10.30 1.38
N SER A 314 -3.67 9.03 1.20
CA SER A 314 -2.50 8.67 0.38
C SER A 314 -2.77 9.00 -1.09
N THR A 315 -3.97 8.69 -1.58
CA THR A 315 -4.40 9.05 -2.93
C THR A 315 -4.55 10.57 -3.12
N ILE A 316 -5.06 11.31 -2.14
CA ILE A 316 -5.10 12.78 -2.18
C ILE A 316 -3.68 13.35 -2.32
N ALA A 317 -2.74 12.85 -1.52
CA ALA A 317 -1.34 13.29 -1.60
C ALA A 317 -0.69 12.96 -2.96
N ALA A 318 -1.08 11.83 -3.58
CA ALA A 318 -0.65 11.49 -4.94
C ALA A 318 -1.18 12.47 -5.98
N LEU A 319 -2.46 12.84 -5.89
CA LEU A 319 -3.08 13.86 -6.75
C LEU A 319 -2.43 15.24 -6.57
N ASP A 320 -2.09 15.63 -5.34
CA ASP A 320 -1.41 16.90 -5.08
C ASP A 320 0.02 16.91 -5.62
N ALA A 321 0.70 15.76 -5.61
CA ALA A 321 2.06 15.64 -6.14
C ALA A 321 2.12 15.68 -7.67
N LEU A 322 1.12 15.07 -8.34
CA LEU A 322 1.05 14.98 -9.80
C LEU A 322 0.31 16.17 -10.44
N GLY A 323 -0.52 16.86 -9.66
CA GLY A 323 -1.23 18.06 -10.09
C GLY A 323 -2.28 17.80 -11.17
N ASP A 324 -2.47 18.81 -12.02
CA ASP A 324 -3.53 18.88 -13.04
C ASP A 324 -3.31 17.97 -14.26
N ASP A 325 -2.15 17.29 -14.31
CA ASP A 325 -1.82 16.38 -15.39
C ASP A 325 -2.62 15.06 -15.33
N VAL A 326 -3.19 14.73 -14.16
CA VAL A 326 -3.97 13.50 -13.97
C VAL A 326 -5.35 13.64 -14.63
N ARG A 327 -5.58 12.86 -15.69
CA ARG A 327 -6.86 12.82 -16.42
C ARG A 327 -7.68 11.58 -16.14
N THR A 328 -7.01 10.49 -15.78
CA THR A 328 -7.66 9.23 -15.41
C THR A 328 -7.08 8.68 -14.13
N ILE A 329 -7.95 8.25 -13.23
CA ILE A 329 -7.56 7.59 -11.98
C ILE A 329 -8.22 6.22 -11.85
N ILE A 330 -7.46 5.24 -11.37
CA ILE A 330 -7.93 3.90 -11.04
C ILE A 330 -7.96 3.76 -9.51
N LEU A 331 -9.14 3.48 -8.98
CA LEU A 331 -9.50 3.46 -7.56
C LEU A 331 -10.16 2.11 -7.19
N GLY A 332 -10.30 1.85 -5.90
CA GLY A 332 -11.06 0.73 -5.37
C GLY A 332 -10.22 -0.46 -4.91
N GLY A 333 -10.87 -1.36 -4.18
CA GLY A 333 -10.26 -2.51 -3.53
C GLY A 333 -11.09 -2.95 -2.32
N GLN A 334 -10.46 -3.60 -1.34
CA GLN A 334 -11.14 -4.03 -0.14
C GLN A 334 -11.73 -2.84 0.62
N ASP A 335 -13.02 -2.89 0.90
CA ASP A 335 -13.68 -1.91 1.78
C ASP A 335 -13.33 -2.21 3.25
N ARG A 336 -12.84 -1.19 3.95
CA ARG A 336 -12.52 -1.22 5.38
C ARG A 336 -13.34 -0.22 6.19
N GLY A 337 -14.40 0.34 5.61
CA GLY A 337 -15.18 1.39 6.23
C GLY A 337 -14.49 2.76 6.22
N ASN A 338 -13.53 2.98 5.30
CA ASN A 338 -12.91 4.30 5.14
C ASN A 338 -13.94 5.33 4.66
N ASP A 339 -13.81 6.57 5.15
CA ASP A 339 -14.56 7.72 4.62
C ASP A 339 -13.85 8.27 3.36
N PHE A 340 -14.58 8.32 2.25
CA PHE A 340 -14.06 8.79 0.96
C PHE A 340 -14.48 10.23 0.61
N THR A 341 -15.14 10.94 1.52
CA THR A 341 -15.72 12.27 1.29
C THR A 341 -14.68 13.27 0.78
N GLU A 342 -13.56 13.42 1.47
CA GLU A 342 -12.49 14.37 1.07
C GLU A 342 -11.80 13.96 -0.23
N LEU A 343 -11.66 12.66 -0.49
CA LEU A 343 -11.15 12.18 -1.77
C LEU A 343 -12.10 12.54 -2.91
N GLY A 344 -13.41 12.42 -2.68
CA GLY A 344 -14.44 12.83 -3.62
C GLY A 344 -14.34 14.30 -3.99
N LYS A 345 -14.24 15.19 -2.99
CA LYS A 345 -14.00 16.64 -3.19
C LYS A 345 -12.73 16.88 -4.00
N ARG A 346 -11.62 16.26 -3.61
CA ARG A 346 -10.34 16.46 -4.28
C ARG A 346 -10.35 16.02 -5.75
N ILE A 347 -11.07 14.96 -6.08
CA ILE A 347 -11.28 14.50 -7.47
C ILE A 347 -12.11 15.53 -8.23
N LEU A 348 -13.19 16.06 -7.63
CA LEU A 348 -14.00 17.12 -8.25
C LEU A 348 -13.20 18.40 -8.48
N ASP A 349 -12.26 18.74 -7.59
CA ASP A 349 -11.39 19.92 -7.72
C ASP A 349 -10.22 19.73 -8.70
N SER A 350 -10.09 18.54 -9.31
CA SER A 350 -9.01 18.20 -10.24
C SER A 350 -9.42 18.32 -11.72
N ARG A 351 -8.48 18.01 -12.63
CA ARG A 351 -8.77 17.83 -14.06
C ARG A 351 -9.10 16.39 -14.46
N ILE A 352 -9.39 15.52 -13.48
CA ILE A 352 -9.78 14.14 -13.76
C ILE A 352 -11.09 14.11 -14.55
N GLU A 353 -11.08 13.35 -15.64
CA GLU A 353 -12.23 13.15 -16.53
C GLU A 353 -12.76 11.73 -16.45
N THR A 354 -11.92 10.79 -16.03
CA THR A 354 -12.25 9.36 -15.99
C THR A 354 -11.86 8.75 -14.65
N VAL A 355 -12.83 8.10 -14.01
CA VAL A 355 -12.64 7.36 -12.77
C VAL A 355 -12.97 5.89 -13.03
N ILE A 356 -12.00 5.02 -12.81
CA ILE A 356 -12.15 3.57 -12.99
C ILE A 356 -12.14 2.92 -11.60
N LEU A 357 -13.14 2.09 -11.30
CA LEU A 357 -13.44 1.59 -9.98
C LEU A 357 -13.38 0.05 -9.96
N PHE A 358 -12.55 -0.48 -9.06
CA PHE A 358 -12.61 -1.89 -8.66
C PHE A 358 -13.74 -2.14 -7.64
N PRO A 359 -14.31 -3.35 -7.60
CA PRO A 359 -15.24 -3.82 -6.58
C PRO A 359 -14.76 -3.61 -5.14
N GLY A 360 -15.70 -3.70 -4.20
CA GLY A 360 -15.46 -3.47 -2.77
C GLY A 360 -15.74 -2.00 -2.43
N SER A 361 -14.71 -1.17 -2.31
CA SER A 361 -14.87 0.27 -2.03
C SER A 361 -15.31 1.13 -3.22
N GLY A 362 -15.27 0.60 -4.45
CA GLY A 362 -15.65 1.34 -5.67
C GLY A 362 -17.00 2.06 -5.58
N PRO A 363 -18.10 1.39 -5.20
CA PRO A 363 -19.41 2.02 -5.04
C PRO A 363 -19.42 3.18 -4.04
N LYS A 364 -18.75 3.04 -2.88
CA LYS A 364 -18.65 4.11 -1.88
C LYS A 364 -17.85 5.31 -2.36
N ILE A 365 -16.75 5.07 -3.10
CA ILE A 365 -15.96 6.14 -3.72
C ILE A 365 -16.80 6.92 -4.73
N ARG A 366 -17.58 6.21 -5.55
CA ARG A 366 -18.51 6.85 -6.49
C ARG A 366 -19.56 7.68 -5.78
N GLU A 367 -20.20 7.13 -4.76
CA GLU A 367 -21.20 7.83 -3.95
C GLU A 367 -20.62 9.09 -3.29
N ALA A 368 -19.39 9.03 -2.78
CA ALA A 368 -18.69 10.18 -2.21
C ALA A 368 -18.45 11.27 -3.27
N ILE A 369 -18.05 10.91 -4.51
CA ILE A 369 -17.90 11.89 -5.60
C ILE A 369 -19.26 12.48 -6.00
N ALA A 370 -20.30 11.66 -6.11
CA ALA A 370 -21.64 12.09 -6.49
C ALA A 370 -22.25 13.04 -5.45
N THR A 371 -22.16 12.71 -4.16
CA THR A 371 -22.74 13.49 -3.06
C THR A 371 -22.07 14.87 -2.90
N ASN A 372 -20.75 14.94 -3.10
CA ASN A 372 -20.03 16.22 -3.09
C ASN A 372 -20.34 17.10 -4.31
N SER A 373 -20.90 16.54 -5.39
CA SER A 373 -21.31 17.32 -6.56
C SER A 373 -22.68 17.98 -6.41
N SER A 374 -23.48 17.54 -5.44
CA SER A 374 -24.87 17.97 -5.21
C SER A 374 -25.06 18.86 -3.97
N THR A 375 -24.00 19.17 -3.21
CA THR A 375 -24.05 20.16 -2.12
C THR A 375 -24.11 21.59 -2.68
N PRO A 376 -25.18 22.38 -2.41
CA PRO A 376 -25.27 23.76 -2.86
C PRO A 376 -24.31 24.67 -2.07
N ASP A 377 -23.78 25.69 -2.74
CA ASP A 377 -23.01 26.77 -2.13
C ASP A 377 -23.88 27.54 -1.10
N PRO A 378 -23.49 27.65 0.18
CA PRO A 378 -24.28 28.37 1.18
C PRO A 378 -24.37 29.89 0.93
N SER A 379 -23.66 30.43 -0.07
CA SER A 379 -23.71 31.84 -0.43
C SER A 379 -24.78 32.23 -1.47
N SER A 380 -25.48 31.28 -2.09
CA SER A 380 -26.56 31.59 -3.04
C SER A 380 -27.93 31.55 -2.35
N GLY A 381 -28.39 32.69 -1.85
CA GLY A 381 -29.74 32.86 -1.34
C GLY A 381 -30.81 32.79 -2.44
N GLY A 382 -31.90 32.08 -2.16
CA GLY A 382 -33.21 32.29 -2.77
C GLY A 382 -33.66 31.29 -3.83
N GLY A 383 -34.83 30.67 -3.60
CA GLY A 383 -35.67 30.10 -4.64
C GLY A 383 -36.08 28.65 -4.40
N GLY A 384 -37.26 28.44 -3.83
CA GLY A 384 -37.92 27.14 -3.84
C GLY A 384 -38.17 26.68 -5.28
N GLY A 385 -37.62 25.52 -5.63
CA GLY A 385 -37.79 24.88 -6.92
C GLY A 385 -37.46 23.40 -6.81
N ASN A 386 -38.36 22.57 -7.34
CA ASN A 386 -38.36 21.10 -7.27
C ASN A 386 -36.97 20.47 -7.44
N ALA A 387 -36.68 19.46 -6.61
CA ALA A 387 -35.55 18.56 -6.77
C ALA A 387 -35.50 18.00 -8.20
N PRO A 388 -34.35 18.01 -8.90
CA PRO A 388 -34.28 17.45 -10.24
C PRO A 388 -34.45 15.92 -10.14
N MET A 389 -35.41 15.38 -10.89
CA MET A 389 -35.58 13.95 -11.07
C MET A 389 -34.30 13.33 -11.65
N MET A 390 -33.83 12.25 -11.03
CA MET A 390 -32.85 11.35 -11.62
C MET A 390 -33.47 10.63 -12.82
N GLU A 391 -32.92 10.79 -14.02
CA GLU A 391 -33.14 9.82 -15.09
C GLU A 391 -32.23 8.61 -14.87
N VAL A 392 -32.75 7.62 -14.14
CA VAL A 392 -32.14 6.29 -14.06
C VAL A 392 -32.77 5.43 -15.15
N THR A 393 -32.00 5.09 -16.19
CA THR A 393 -32.44 4.11 -17.19
C THR A 393 -32.03 2.70 -16.74
N PRO A 394 -32.95 1.74 -16.58
CA PRO A 394 -32.59 0.36 -16.23
C PRO A 394 -32.14 -0.40 -17.49
N PHE A 395 -31.11 -1.26 -17.37
CA PHE A 395 -30.61 -2.07 -18.50
C PHE A 395 -30.32 -3.53 -18.11
N SER A 396 -30.61 -4.45 -19.04
CA SER A 396 -30.53 -5.92 -18.89
C SER A 396 -29.13 -6.48 -19.23
N PRO A 397 -28.76 -7.66 -18.70
CA PRO A 397 -27.36 -8.13 -18.68
C PRO A 397 -26.93 -8.79 -20.00
N GLY A 398 -25.83 -8.29 -20.59
CA GLY A 398 -25.17 -8.91 -21.74
C GLY A 398 -23.95 -8.13 -22.22
N GLU A 399 -22.76 -8.69 -21.99
CA GLU A 399 -21.49 -8.45 -22.70
C GLU A 399 -21.17 -7.03 -23.21
N ARG A 400 -20.56 -6.24 -22.31
CA ARG A 400 -19.44 -5.28 -22.53
C ARG A 400 -19.21 -4.57 -21.20
N GLY A 401 -17.96 -4.25 -20.84
CA GLY A 401 -17.70 -3.46 -19.64
C GLY A 401 -18.36 -2.09 -19.79
N TRP A 402 -19.25 -1.71 -18.87
CA TRP A 402 -20.03 -0.47 -18.96
C TRP A 402 -19.41 0.64 -18.12
N GLY A 403 -19.34 1.83 -18.70
CA GLY A 403 -19.16 3.09 -17.98
C GLY A 403 -20.48 3.83 -17.81
N ILE A 404 -20.65 4.52 -16.70
CA ILE A 404 -21.78 5.40 -16.41
C ILE A 404 -21.28 6.84 -16.49
N GLU A 405 -21.92 7.67 -17.31
CA GLU A 405 -21.55 9.08 -17.48
C GLU A 405 -22.40 10.00 -16.59
N GLU A 406 -21.88 10.43 -15.45
CA GLU A 406 -22.56 11.42 -14.57
C GLU A 406 -22.16 12.86 -14.95
N LYS A 407 -23.14 13.77 -15.04
CA LYS A 407 -22.90 15.20 -15.23
C LYS A 407 -22.77 15.88 -13.88
N THR A 408 -21.56 16.27 -13.49
CA THR A 408 -21.30 17.06 -12.28
C THR A 408 -21.03 18.52 -12.63
N LYS A 409 -21.64 19.46 -11.89
CA LYS A 409 -21.34 20.91 -12.00
C LYS A 409 -20.19 21.23 -11.04
N LYS A 410 -19.05 21.73 -11.55
CA LYS A 410 -18.04 22.36 -10.68
C LYS A 410 -18.49 23.77 -10.32
N THR A 411 -18.03 24.25 -9.18
CA THR A 411 -17.79 25.67 -8.95
C THR A 411 -16.83 26.16 -10.06
N ASN A 412 -17.39 26.90 -11.03
CA ASN A 412 -16.75 27.62 -12.14
C ASN A 412 -16.22 26.87 -13.39
N ASN A 413 -16.45 25.56 -13.60
CA ASN A 413 -16.27 24.95 -14.94
C ASN A 413 -17.00 23.61 -15.14
N THR A 414 -17.87 23.45 -16.13
CA THR A 414 -18.60 22.19 -16.39
C THR A 414 -17.71 21.12 -17.04
N SER A 415 -17.04 20.28 -16.26
CA SER A 415 -16.32 19.09 -16.76
C SER A 415 -17.00 17.81 -16.26
N ARG A 416 -17.34 16.90 -17.20
CA ARG A 416 -18.08 15.65 -16.95
C ARG A 416 -17.13 14.51 -16.58
N ILE A 417 -17.28 13.93 -15.39
CA ILE A 417 -16.52 12.74 -14.96
C ILE A 417 -17.25 11.48 -15.47
N ARG A 418 -16.51 10.57 -16.12
CA ARG A 418 -17.01 9.27 -16.56
C ARG A 418 -16.54 8.18 -15.59
N PHE A 419 -17.47 7.36 -15.12
CA PHE A 419 -17.19 6.26 -14.20
C PHE A 419 -17.18 4.94 -14.95
N PHE A 420 -16.25 4.04 -14.63
CA PHE A 420 -16.21 2.69 -15.17
C PHE A 420 -15.97 1.69 -14.06
N GLU A 421 -16.79 0.65 -13.98
CA GLU A 421 -16.59 -0.45 -13.03
C GLU A 421 -15.90 -1.62 -13.74
N VAL A 422 -14.86 -2.16 -13.13
CA VAL A 422 -13.99 -3.18 -13.76
C VAL A 422 -13.72 -4.35 -12.82
N SER A 423 -13.69 -5.56 -13.37
CA SER A 423 -13.40 -6.78 -12.60
C SER A 423 -11.98 -7.30 -12.81
N SER A 424 -11.14 -6.58 -13.57
CA SER A 424 -9.74 -6.95 -13.77
C SER A 424 -8.85 -5.76 -14.10
N MET A 425 -7.56 -5.86 -13.79
CA MET A 425 -6.58 -4.83 -14.14
C MET A 425 -6.43 -4.66 -15.65
N GLN A 426 -6.62 -5.73 -16.43
CA GLN A 426 -6.60 -5.67 -17.89
C GLN A 426 -7.69 -4.74 -18.43
N GLN A 427 -8.92 -4.89 -17.93
CA GLN A 427 -10.04 -4.01 -18.29
C GLN A 427 -9.74 -2.56 -17.87
N ALA A 428 -9.23 -2.36 -16.65
CA ALA A 428 -8.88 -1.04 -16.13
C ALA A 428 -7.89 -0.31 -17.05
N VAL A 429 -6.78 -0.95 -17.40
CA VAL A 429 -5.75 -0.36 -18.29
C VAL A 429 -6.31 -0.14 -19.70
N SER A 430 -7.09 -1.08 -20.23
CA SER A 430 -7.71 -0.93 -21.55
C SER A 430 -8.63 0.29 -21.64
N ILE A 431 -9.50 0.46 -20.65
CA ILE A 431 -10.42 1.61 -20.57
C ILE A 431 -9.61 2.89 -20.35
N ALA A 432 -8.62 2.89 -19.46
CA ALA A 432 -7.77 4.05 -19.23
C ALA A 432 -7.08 4.53 -20.52
N VAL A 433 -6.49 3.62 -21.29
CA VAL A 433 -5.88 3.93 -22.59
C VAL A 433 -6.91 4.51 -23.56
N GLN A 434 -8.11 3.92 -23.65
CA GLN A 434 -9.16 4.36 -24.56
C GLN A 434 -9.68 5.76 -24.22
N GLU A 435 -9.94 6.02 -22.93
CA GLU A 435 -10.57 7.25 -22.47
C GLU A 435 -9.58 8.43 -22.40
N THR A 436 -8.31 8.16 -22.11
CA THR A 436 -7.28 9.21 -22.02
C THR A 436 -6.71 9.59 -23.39
N ARG A 437 -6.71 8.70 -24.38
CA ARG A 437 -6.10 8.93 -25.70
C ARG A 437 -6.71 10.08 -26.52
N ASN A 438 -7.90 10.56 -26.17
CA ASN A 438 -8.75 11.28 -27.12
C ASN A 438 -8.87 12.80 -26.94
N LYS A 439 -8.16 13.48 -26.01
CA LYS A 439 -8.67 14.81 -25.60
C LYS A 439 -7.77 16.04 -25.50
N GLU A 440 -6.45 15.99 -25.67
CA GLU A 440 -5.68 17.26 -25.74
C GLU A 440 -4.51 17.17 -26.74
N GLN A 441 -4.76 17.61 -27.98
CA GLN A 441 -3.69 18.09 -28.86
C GLN A 441 -3.48 19.58 -28.51
N GLY A 442 -2.47 19.90 -27.70
CA GLY A 442 -2.10 21.31 -27.47
C GLY A 442 -1.43 21.66 -26.14
N THR A 443 -1.37 20.76 -25.16
CA THR A 443 -0.61 20.96 -23.92
C THR A 443 0.80 20.40 -24.06
N HIS A 444 1.82 21.09 -23.51
CA HIS A 444 3.23 20.70 -23.62
C HIS A 444 3.57 19.38 -22.88
N GLN A 445 2.65 18.80 -22.11
CA GLN A 445 2.88 17.65 -21.24
C GLN A 445 1.77 16.60 -21.40
N LEU A 446 2.16 15.34 -21.63
CA LEU A 446 1.22 14.24 -21.87
C LEU A 446 0.32 13.97 -20.64
N PRO A 447 -0.96 13.60 -20.81
CA PRO A 447 -1.85 13.31 -19.69
C PRO A 447 -1.39 12.09 -18.89
N ILE A 448 -1.75 12.05 -17.60
CA ILE A 448 -1.42 10.97 -16.67
C ILE A 448 -2.63 10.04 -16.45
N VAL A 449 -2.36 8.74 -16.51
CA VAL A 449 -3.17 7.67 -15.89
C VAL A 449 -2.51 7.28 -14.57
N LEU A 450 -3.24 7.45 -13.48
CA LEU A 450 -2.78 7.14 -12.13
C LEU A 450 -3.49 5.88 -11.59
N LEU A 451 -2.71 4.87 -11.19
CA LEU A 451 -3.21 3.83 -10.29
C LEU A 451 -2.94 4.27 -8.85
N SER A 452 -3.98 4.66 -8.11
CA SER A 452 -3.84 5.05 -6.69
C SER A 452 -5.07 4.58 -5.91
N PRO A 453 -5.13 3.31 -5.49
CA PRO A 453 -6.38 2.61 -5.16
C PRO A 453 -7.26 3.24 -4.08
N ALA A 454 -6.71 4.06 -3.18
CA ALA A 454 -7.37 4.57 -1.97
C ALA A 454 -7.90 3.46 -1.04
N SER A 455 -7.56 2.20 -1.31
CA SER A 455 -8.09 1.03 -0.63
C SER A 455 -7.11 -0.14 -0.74
N PRO A 456 -7.05 -1.01 0.28
CA PRO A 456 -6.20 -2.21 0.25
C PRO A 456 -6.51 -3.14 -0.93
N SER A 457 -5.52 -3.92 -1.34
CA SER A 457 -5.59 -4.76 -2.54
C SER A 457 -6.32 -6.10 -2.38
N TYR A 458 -6.62 -6.49 -1.14
CA TYR A 458 -7.18 -7.80 -0.81
C TYR A 458 -8.54 -8.04 -1.47
N GLY A 459 -8.82 -9.30 -1.81
CA GLY A 459 -9.95 -9.71 -2.64
C GLY A 459 -9.49 -10.05 -4.05
N MET A 460 -9.33 -9.04 -4.90
CA MET A 460 -8.92 -9.22 -6.31
C MET A 460 -7.42 -9.46 -6.50
N PHE A 461 -6.58 -9.00 -5.57
CA PHE A 461 -5.12 -9.12 -5.63
C PHE A 461 -4.61 -9.62 -4.26
N LYS A 462 -3.49 -10.34 -4.26
CA LYS A 462 -2.85 -10.86 -3.04
C LYS A 462 -2.31 -9.74 -2.15
N ASN A 463 -1.72 -8.71 -2.76
CA ASN A 463 -1.10 -7.58 -2.08
C ASN A 463 -0.99 -6.38 -3.05
N PHE A 464 -0.38 -5.27 -2.60
CA PHE A 464 -0.22 -4.08 -3.44
C PHE A 464 0.86 -4.28 -4.52
N GLU A 465 1.88 -5.09 -4.23
CA GLU A 465 2.94 -5.41 -5.19
C GLU A 465 2.36 -6.11 -6.42
N GLU A 466 1.54 -7.17 -6.25
CA GLU A 466 0.90 -7.87 -7.35
C GLU A 466 -0.05 -6.95 -8.14
N LYS A 467 -0.76 -6.03 -7.44
CA LYS A 467 -1.64 -5.05 -8.10
C LYS A 467 -0.83 -4.12 -9.02
N GLY A 468 0.27 -3.56 -8.52
CA GLY A 468 1.16 -2.70 -9.30
C GLY A 468 1.86 -3.45 -10.43
N GLU A 469 2.36 -4.67 -10.18
CA GLU A 469 2.95 -5.54 -11.20
C GLU A 469 1.96 -5.85 -12.34
N GLN A 470 0.69 -6.13 -12.02
CA GLN A 470 -0.35 -6.33 -13.03
C GLN A 470 -0.61 -5.06 -13.84
N PHE A 471 -0.65 -3.90 -13.19
CA PHE A 471 -0.81 -2.61 -13.87
C PHE A 471 0.33 -2.36 -14.86
N GLN A 472 1.58 -2.47 -14.40
CA GLN A 472 2.77 -2.33 -15.25
C GLN A 472 2.79 -3.35 -16.40
N LYS A 473 2.39 -4.60 -16.13
CA LYS A 473 2.32 -5.67 -17.14
C LYS A 473 1.35 -5.31 -18.27
N TRP A 474 0.15 -4.84 -17.93
CA TRP A 474 -0.88 -4.54 -18.93
C TRP A 474 -0.62 -3.25 -19.71
N ILE A 475 0.11 -2.29 -19.12
CA ILE A 475 0.61 -1.12 -19.84
C ILE A 475 1.59 -1.54 -20.96
N ARG A 476 2.49 -2.48 -20.66
CA ARG A 476 3.49 -2.98 -21.63
C ARG A 476 2.92 -3.94 -22.67
N ARG A 477 1.72 -4.50 -22.43
CA ARG A 477 1.01 -5.43 -23.32
C ARG A 477 -0.40 -4.90 -23.62
N PRO A 478 -0.54 -3.84 -24.44
CA PRO A 478 -1.86 -3.32 -24.75
C PRO A 478 -2.70 -4.41 -25.44
N PRO A 479 -4.00 -4.52 -25.10
CA PRO A 479 -4.89 -5.45 -25.80
C PRO A 479 -4.95 -5.08 -27.28
N SER A 480 -4.86 -6.09 -28.15
CA SER A 480 -5.12 -5.91 -29.58
C SER A 480 -6.53 -5.37 -29.76
N PRO A 481 -6.75 -4.33 -30.59
CA PRO A 481 -8.11 -3.92 -30.94
C PRO A 481 -8.80 -5.12 -31.58
N SER A 482 -9.94 -5.52 -31.03
CA SER A 482 -10.82 -6.51 -31.65
C SER A 482 -11.07 -6.09 -33.11
N PRO A 483 -11.03 -6.99 -34.10
CA PRO A 483 -11.27 -6.61 -35.49
C PRO A 483 -12.71 -6.09 -35.60
N GLY A 484 -12.85 -4.78 -35.83
CA GLY A 484 -14.12 -4.12 -35.98
C GLY A 484 -14.86 -4.59 -37.23
N ALA A 485 -16.18 -4.68 -37.11
CA ALA A 485 -17.10 -4.58 -38.22
C ALA A 485 -16.75 -3.34 -39.07
N GLY A 486 -16.43 -3.54 -40.34
CA GLY A 486 -16.08 -2.43 -41.23
C GLY A 486 -15.23 -2.81 -42.44
N ALA A 487 -15.51 -3.95 -43.09
CA ALA A 487 -15.05 -4.19 -44.44
C ALA A 487 -16.29 -4.33 -45.33
N SER A 488 -16.58 -3.25 -46.06
CA SER A 488 -17.49 -3.27 -47.20
C SER A 488 -17.13 -4.46 -48.10
N ARG A 489 -18.07 -5.40 -48.26
CA ARG A 489 -17.93 -6.48 -49.24
C ARG A 489 -18.04 -5.87 -50.64
N GLY A 490 -16.90 -5.39 -51.13
CA GLY A 490 -16.68 -5.20 -52.55
C GLY A 490 -16.87 -6.54 -53.26
N VAL A 491 -17.82 -6.57 -54.19
CA VAL A 491 -18.05 -7.68 -55.12
C VAL A 491 -16.73 -8.01 -55.81
N ARG A 492 -16.17 -9.19 -55.51
CA ARG A 492 -15.09 -9.78 -56.30
C ARG A 492 -15.61 -11.06 -56.97
N SER A 493 -15.58 -10.99 -58.29
CA SER A 493 -15.83 -12.03 -59.28
C SER A 493 -15.10 -13.35 -58.97
N ARG A 494 -15.84 -14.46 -59.10
CA ARG A 494 -15.33 -15.84 -59.02
C ARG A 494 -14.24 -16.12 -60.08
N PRO A 495 -13.18 -16.86 -59.74
CA PRO A 495 -12.47 -17.70 -60.71
C PRO A 495 -12.96 -19.16 -60.63
N ARG A 496 -12.98 -19.80 -61.81
CA ARG A 496 -13.47 -21.16 -62.10
C ARG A 496 -12.63 -22.26 -61.42
N ARG A 497 -13.29 -23.33 -60.94
CA ARG A 497 -12.67 -24.58 -60.49
C ARG A 497 -12.09 -25.39 -61.68
N PRO A 498 -10.96 -26.09 -61.52
CA PRO A 498 -10.56 -27.16 -62.44
C PRO A 498 -11.27 -28.48 -62.08
N ARG A 499 -11.61 -29.25 -63.13
CA ARG A 499 -12.30 -30.54 -63.09
C ARG A 499 -11.36 -31.64 -62.60
N GLY A 500 -11.80 -32.43 -61.61
CA GLY A 500 -11.13 -33.67 -61.19
C GLY A 500 -11.60 -34.86 -62.04
N SER A 501 -10.65 -35.71 -62.43
CA SER A 501 -10.83 -36.97 -63.14
C SER A 501 -10.99 -38.14 -62.16
N CYS A 502 -12.07 -38.90 -62.27
CA CYS A 502 -12.27 -40.20 -61.59
C CYS A 502 -11.49 -41.33 -62.29
N PRO A 503 -11.03 -42.37 -61.57
CA PRO A 503 -10.73 -43.68 -62.14
C PRO A 503 -11.90 -44.67 -61.97
N PRO A 504 -11.89 -45.78 -62.76
CA PRO A 504 -13.10 -46.50 -63.14
C PRO A 504 -13.43 -47.70 -62.25
N SER A 505 -14.72 -47.97 -62.09
CA SER A 505 -15.25 -49.28 -61.73
C SER A 505 -15.20 -50.22 -62.95
N ARG A 506 -14.74 -51.45 -62.74
CA ARG A 506 -14.99 -52.58 -63.64
C ARG A 506 -15.70 -53.65 -62.83
N ASP A 507 -16.85 -54.10 -63.31
CA ASP A 507 -16.98 -55.51 -63.67
C ASP A 507 -18.11 -55.73 -64.67
N ARG A 508 -17.77 -56.52 -65.70
CA ARG A 508 -18.55 -57.39 -66.61
C ARG A 508 -20.04 -57.02 -66.82
N SER A 509 -20.51 -56.83 -68.06
CA SER A 509 -20.49 -57.81 -69.16
C SER A 509 -20.93 -57.16 -70.46
#